data_AF-A0A914FAV4-F1
#
_entry.id   AF-A0A914FAV4-F1
#
_cell.length_a   1.000
_cell.length_b   1.000
_cell.length_c   1.000
_cell.angle_alpha   90.00
_cell.angle_beta   90.00
_cell.angle_gamma   90.00
#
_symmetry.space_group_name_H-M   'P 1'
#
loop_
_entity.id
_entity.type
_entity.pdbx_description
1 polymer ?
#
loop_
_entity_poly.entity_id
_entity_poly.type
_entity_poly.pdbx_seq_one_letter_code
_entity_poly.pdbx_strand_id
1 'polypeptide(L)'
;MTVAASNIIEKFDTFSDPIERASKIKDEANKFFKDEKYDLAIELYTAAINLDSLQPTYYGNRSIANLRKELFGSALQDADEAIKLDPAYVKAYFRRASANMALGKYKLALKDYESVRKFRPNDADAQKKFEECSKIVKRIAFEKAIACDYDEKKLIDSIKPEEFAVESSYDGPRLDGEISLEFMKDLIAHFKAEKKLPIRYAYKMILAAYNFFRAQDSLIHITVPDKQKFTICGDIHGQFYDLINLFELNGLPSESNPYLFNGDFVDRGSFSVETIFTLLGWKLLYPKHFFMSRGNHESDSLNKMYGFEGEVKAKYNAKMSEVFTELFNQLPLVHVINKKILCCHGGLSADENVTLEQLRKLHRARQPPEDGPMCGLLWSDPQDENGISWGPDITRKFLEANDLLYIVRSHEVKPEGYERHHDGQVYTIFSAPNYCDQIGNKGAFINITGDNLYPPKITSFEAVPHPRIRPMQYGSSLFNFLS
;
A
#
# COMPACT_ATOMS: atom_id res chain seq x y z
N MET A 1 -21.52 -8.24 -6.13
CA MET A 1 -21.90 -9.66 -6.02
C MET A 1 -21.82 -10.29 -7.40
N THR A 2 -21.07 -11.37 -7.55
CA THR A 2 -20.90 -12.09 -8.81
C THR A 2 -22.13 -12.93 -9.19
N VAL A 3 -22.25 -13.28 -10.49
CA VAL A 3 -23.26 -14.25 -10.98
C VAL A 3 -23.09 -15.60 -10.27
N ALA A 4 -21.85 -16.00 -10.00
CA ALA A 4 -21.55 -17.22 -9.29
C ALA A 4 -22.11 -17.21 -7.85
N ALA A 5 -21.89 -16.13 -7.09
CA ALA A 5 -22.45 -15.99 -5.75
C ALA A 5 -23.97 -15.96 -5.77
N SER A 6 -24.57 -15.20 -6.69
CA SER A 6 -26.02 -15.09 -6.85
C SER A 6 -26.66 -16.46 -7.08
N ASN A 7 -26.13 -17.25 -8.03
CA ASN A 7 -26.58 -18.60 -8.32
C ASN A 7 -26.45 -19.57 -7.12
N ILE A 8 -25.50 -19.34 -6.21
CA ILE A 8 -25.35 -20.17 -5.01
C ILE A 8 -26.37 -19.76 -3.95
N ILE A 9 -26.56 -18.45 -3.75
CA ILE A 9 -27.52 -17.90 -2.78
C ILE A 9 -28.95 -18.32 -3.15
N GLU A 10 -29.31 -18.25 -4.43
CA GLU A 10 -30.64 -18.63 -4.95
C GLU A 10 -31.02 -20.09 -4.65
N LYS A 11 -30.04 -21.00 -4.51
CA LYS A 11 -30.31 -22.40 -4.15
C LYS A 11 -30.96 -22.54 -2.78
N PHE A 12 -30.77 -21.56 -1.91
CA PHE A 12 -31.28 -21.56 -0.54
C PHE A 12 -32.54 -20.70 -0.39
N ASP A 13 -33.12 -20.19 -1.48
CA ASP A 13 -34.35 -19.39 -1.46
C ASP A 13 -35.58 -20.21 -1.04
N THR A 14 -35.49 -21.53 -1.13
CA THR A 14 -36.51 -22.47 -0.67
C THR A 14 -36.65 -22.51 0.85
N PHE A 15 -35.64 -22.02 1.60
CA PHE A 15 -35.69 -21.92 3.05
C PHE A 15 -36.46 -20.66 3.46
N SER A 16 -37.59 -20.86 4.14
CA SER A 16 -38.45 -19.75 4.59
C SER A 16 -37.92 -19.03 5.83
N ASP A 17 -37.07 -19.68 6.65
CA ASP A 17 -36.41 -19.06 7.80
C ASP A 17 -35.10 -18.36 7.36
N PRO A 18 -34.99 -17.02 7.50
CA PRO A 18 -33.78 -16.28 7.16
C PRO A 18 -32.54 -16.76 7.93
N ILE A 19 -32.69 -17.22 9.18
CA ILE A 19 -31.57 -17.67 10.01
C ILE A 19 -31.04 -19.02 9.51
N GLU A 20 -31.94 -19.96 9.22
CA GLU A 20 -31.55 -21.23 8.60
C GLU A 20 -30.87 -21.00 7.25
N ARG A 21 -31.44 -20.12 6.41
CA ARG A 21 -30.86 -19.75 5.11
C ARG A 21 -29.46 -19.15 5.24
N ALA A 22 -29.27 -18.20 6.16
CA ALA A 22 -27.97 -17.59 6.45
C ALA A 22 -26.92 -18.64 6.85
N SER A 23 -27.31 -19.59 7.71
CA SER A 23 -26.42 -20.67 8.15
C SER A 23 -25.99 -21.57 6.98
N LYS A 24 -26.88 -21.91 6.04
CA LYS A 24 -26.55 -22.69 4.85
C LYS A 24 -25.60 -21.95 3.91
N ILE A 25 -25.85 -20.67 3.66
CA ILE A 25 -24.98 -19.83 2.83
C ILE A 25 -23.58 -19.74 3.45
N LYS A 26 -23.48 -19.55 4.77
CA LYS A 26 -22.19 -19.59 5.49
C LYS A 26 -21.48 -20.94 5.36
N ASP A 27 -22.21 -22.06 5.25
CA ASP A 27 -21.58 -23.38 5.09
C ASP A 27 -20.95 -23.53 3.70
N GLU A 28 -21.60 -22.99 2.67
CA GLU A 28 -20.99 -22.88 1.35
C GLU A 28 -19.79 -21.93 1.37
N ALA A 29 -19.90 -20.78 2.03
CA ALA A 29 -18.78 -19.85 2.19
C ALA A 29 -17.55 -20.52 2.83
N ASN A 30 -17.77 -21.36 3.87
CA ASN A 30 -16.71 -22.14 4.51
C ASN A 30 -16.05 -23.15 3.54
N LYS A 31 -16.80 -23.72 2.58
CA LYS A 31 -16.23 -24.62 1.56
C LYS A 31 -15.36 -23.84 0.59
N PHE A 32 -15.87 -22.73 0.05
CA PHE A 32 -15.09 -21.87 -0.84
C PHE A 32 -13.84 -21.30 -0.17
N PHE A 33 -13.91 -20.98 1.11
CA PHE A 33 -12.73 -20.58 1.88
C PHE A 33 -11.68 -21.70 1.95
N LYS A 34 -12.09 -22.95 2.17
CA LYS A 34 -11.18 -24.11 2.19
C LYS A 34 -10.57 -24.40 0.82
N ASP A 35 -11.32 -24.12 -0.24
CA ASP A 35 -10.86 -24.21 -1.62
C ASP A 35 -10.04 -22.97 -2.06
N GLU A 36 -9.68 -22.10 -1.11
CA GLU A 36 -8.91 -20.86 -1.31
C GLU A 36 -9.57 -19.84 -2.26
N LYS A 37 -10.88 -20.00 -2.51
CA LYS A 37 -11.71 -19.07 -3.29
C LYS A 37 -12.25 -17.97 -2.39
N TYR A 38 -11.35 -17.15 -1.86
CA TYR A 38 -11.65 -16.17 -0.81
C TYR A 38 -12.64 -15.08 -1.25
N ASP A 39 -12.57 -14.59 -2.50
CA ASP A 39 -13.49 -13.55 -3.00
C ASP A 39 -14.95 -14.03 -2.95
N LEU A 40 -15.19 -15.25 -3.44
CA LEU A 40 -16.51 -15.86 -3.39
C LEU A 40 -16.94 -16.19 -1.96
N ALA A 41 -16.01 -16.62 -1.11
CA ALA A 41 -16.30 -16.84 0.32
C ALA A 41 -16.73 -15.53 1.01
N ILE A 42 -16.06 -14.41 0.73
CA ILE A 42 -16.40 -13.08 1.26
C ILE A 42 -17.81 -12.67 0.80
N GLU A 43 -18.13 -12.79 -0.50
CA GLU A 43 -19.47 -12.47 -1.02
C GLU A 43 -20.57 -13.29 -0.32
N LEU A 44 -20.33 -14.59 -0.10
CA LEU A 44 -21.28 -15.47 0.57
C LEU A 44 -21.39 -15.17 2.08
N TYR A 45 -20.29 -14.88 2.78
CA TYR A 45 -20.37 -14.43 4.18
C TYR A 45 -21.14 -13.12 4.30
N THR A 46 -20.94 -12.17 3.37
CA THR A 46 -21.71 -10.93 3.32
C THR A 46 -23.19 -11.20 3.13
N ALA A 47 -23.56 -12.10 2.21
CA ALA A 47 -24.96 -12.49 2.03
C ALA A 47 -25.57 -13.14 3.29
N ALA A 48 -24.79 -13.97 4.00
CA ALA A 48 -25.24 -14.54 5.28
C ALA A 48 -25.43 -13.46 6.37
N ILE A 49 -24.53 -12.48 6.46
CA ILE A 49 -24.62 -11.34 7.41
C ILE A 49 -25.85 -10.48 7.11
N ASN A 50 -26.16 -10.24 5.83
CA ASN A 50 -27.33 -9.47 5.44
C ASN A 50 -28.65 -10.14 5.82
N LEU A 51 -28.66 -11.48 5.96
CA LEU A 51 -29.83 -12.25 6.40
C LEU A 51 -29.91 -12.39 7.93
N ASP A 52 -28.77 -12.58 8.60
CA ASP A 52 -28.67 -12.63 10.06
C ASP A 52 -27.37 -11.94 10.52
N SER A 53 -27.52 -10.67 10.92
CA SER A 53 -26.42 -9.80 11.31
C SER A 53 -26.01 -9.96 12.78
N LEU A 54 -26.66 -10.85 13.55
CA LEU A 54 -26.41 -11.03 14.98
C LEU A 54 -25.43 -12.16 15.28
N GLN A 55 -24.95 -12.88 14.27
CA GLN A 55 -24.04 -14.02 14.44
C GLN A 55 -22.56 -13.59 14.40
N PRO A 56 -21.82 -13.63 15.53
CA PRO A 56 -20.41 -13.23 15.57
C PRO A 56 -19.52 -14.12 14.70
N THR A 57 -19.94 -15.37 14.47
CA THR A 57 -19.17 -16.32 13.65
C THR A 57 -19.08 -15.91 12.18
N TYR A 58 -20.06 -15.17 11.65
CA TYR A 58 -20.10 -14.79 10.24
C TYR A 58 -19.06 -13.70 9.97
N TYR A 59 -19.09 -12.61 10.75
CA TYR A 59 -18.07 -11.58 10.72
C TYR A 59 -16.69 -12.17 10.99
N GLY A 60 -16.58 -13.04 11.98
CA GLY A 60 -15.34 -13.74 12.25
C GLY A 60 -14.77 -14.49 11.04
N ASN A 61 -15.59 -15.26 10.36
CA ASN A 61 -15.14 -16.03 9.19
C ASN A 61 -14.85 -15.14 7.98
N ARG A 62 -15.60 -14.05 7.81
CA ARG A 62 -15.30 -13.03 6.80
C ARG A 62 -13.99 -12.28 7.10
N SER A 63 -13.72 -11.97 8.37
CA SER A 63 -12.46 -11.36 8.83
C SER A 63 -11.23 -12.19 8.45
N ILE A 64 -11.25 -13.51 8.65
CA ILE A 64 -10.13 -14.36 8.22
C ILE A 64 -10.03 -14.47 6.69
N ALA A 65 -11.13 -14.43 5.95
CA ALA A 65 -11.10 -14.36 4.49
C ALA A 65 -10.49 -13.04 4.00
N ASN A 66 -10.84 -11.92 4.64
CA ASN A 66 -10.25 -10.61 4.41
C ASN A 66 -8.74 -10.62 4.72
N LEU A 67 -8.29 -11.24 5.83
CA LEU A 67 -6.86 -11.42 6.13
C LEU A 67 -6.12 -12.18 5.03
N ARG A 68 -6.71 -13.24 4.46
CA ARG A 68 -6.12 -14.01 3.36
C ARG A 68 -6.01 -13.22 2.07
N LYS A 69 -6.90 -12.25 1.88
CA LYS A 69 -6.89 -11.28 0.79
C LYS A 69 -6.11 -10.01 1.13
N GLU A 70 -5.49 -9.96 2.30
CA GLU A 70 -4.75 -8.79 2.82
C GLU A 70 -5.60 -7.51 2.94
N LEU A 71 -6.92 -7.65 3.00
CA LEU A 71 -7.88 -6.59 3.27
C LEU A 71 -7.92 -6.32 4.79
N PHE A 72 -6.80 -5.85 5.35
CA PHE A 72 -6.61 -5.76 6.80
C PHE A 72 -7.58 -4.78 7.47
N GLY A 73 -7.97 -3.70 6.79
CA GLY A 73 -8.98 -2.75 7.28
C GLY A 73 -10.33 -3.43 7.47
N SER A 74 -10.85 -4.09 6.44
CA SER A 74 -12.09 -4.88 6.49
C SER A 74 -12.00 -6.03 7.50
N ALA A 75 -10.83 -6.67 7.61
CA ALA A 75 -10.60 -7.72 8.60
C ALA A 75 -10.68 -7.21 10.05
N LEU A 76 -10.14 -6.00 10.33
CA LEU A 76 -10.27 -5.35 11.63
C LEU A 76 -11.72 -5.05 11.97
N GLN A 77 -12.46 -4.44 11.04
CA GLN A 77 -13.87 -4.09 11.23
C GLN A 77 -14.74 -5.31 11.52
N ASP A 78 -14.58 -6.37 10.73
CA ASP A 78 -15.30 -7.63 10.96
C ASP A 78 -14.92 -8.25 12.31
N ALA A 79 -13.65 -8.18 12.72
CA ALA A 79 -13.24 -8.69 14.01
C ALA A 79 -13.78 -7.84 15.17
N ASP A 80 -13.85 -6.53 15.01
CA ASP A 80 -14.45 -5.59 15.97
C ASP A 80 -15.94 -5.86 16.15
N GLU A 81 -16.69 -6.02 15.06
CA GLU A 81 -18.13 -6.31 15.14
C GLU A 81 -18.38 -7.70 15.74
N ALA A 82 -17.56 -8.70 15.41
CA ALA A 82 -17.64 -10.02 16.02
C ALA A 82 -17.41 -9.98 17.55
N ILE A 83 -16.46 -9.17 18.03
CA ILE A 83 -16.19 -8.97 19.47
C ILE A 83 -17.32 -8.20 20.15
N LYS A 84 -17.90 -7.22 19.46
CA LYS A 84 -19.03 -6.44 19.96
C LYS A 84 -20.29 -7.31 20.15
N LEU A 85 -20.54 -8.23 19.22
CA LEU A 85 -21.64 -9.19 19.30
C LEU A 85 -21.39 -10.28 20.37
N ASP A 86 -20.18 -10.83 20.45
CA ASP A 86 -19.79 -11.80 21.47
C ASP A 86 -18.37 -11.54 22.00
N PRO A 87 -18.25 -10.88 23.17
CA PRO A 87 -16.97 -10.62 23.82
C PRO A 87 -16.22 -11.89 24.27
N ALA A 88 -16.86 -13.05 24.30
CA ALA A 88 -16.21 -14.33 24.59
C ALA A 88 -15.67 -15.03 23.33
N TYR A 89 -15.90 -14.46 22.14
CA TYR A 89 -15.49 -15.06 20.87
C TYR A 89 -13.98 -14.89 20.61
N VAL A 90 -13.18 -15.77 21.23
CA VAL A 90 -11.70 -15.75 21.20
C VAL A 90 -11.10 -15.65 19.78
N LYS A 91 -11.73 -16.29 18.78
CA LYS A 91 -11.23 -16.25 17.40
C LYS A 91 -11.22 -14.84 16.81
N ALA A 92 -12.15 -13.97 17.20
CA ALA A 92 -12.17 -12.60 16.70
C ALA A 92 -11.01 -11.77 17.24
N TYR A 93 -10.66 -11.89 18.53
CA TYR A 93 -9.44 -11.26 19.07
C TYR A 93 -8.19 -11.70 18.32
N PHE A 94 -8.09 -12.99 18.00
CA PHE A 94 -6.95 -13.51 17.24
C PHE A 94 -6.86 -12.89 15.84
N ARG A 95 -7.99 -12.82 15.12
CA ARG A 95 -8.07 -12.22 13.79
C ARG A 95 -7.74 -10.73 13.82
N ARG A 96 -8.26 -10.00 14.81
CA ARG A 96 -7.94 -8.58 15.03
C ARG A 96 -6.46 -8.37 15.34
N ALA A 97 -5.87 -9.26 16.15
CA ALA A 97 -4.44 -9.25 16.44
C ALA A 97 -3.60 -9.49 15.19
N SER A 98 -3.98 -10.47 14.35
CA SER A 98 -3.30 -10.75 13.08
C SER A 98 -3.38 -9.57 12.11
N ALA A 99 -4.55 -8.93 11.99
CA ALA A 99 -4.71 -7.73 11.15
C ALA A 99 -3.85 -6.57 11.68
N ASN A 100 -3.88 -6.32 13.00
CA ASN A 100 -3.03 -5.30 13.63
C ASN A 100 -1.54 -5.59 13.47
N MET A 101 -1.12 -6.86 13.52
CA MET A 101 0.28 -7.25 13.23
C MET A 101 0.66 -6.90 11.80
N ALA A 102 -0.17 -7.28 10.82
CA ALA A 102 0.07 -7.01 9.41
C ALA A 102 0.12 -5.50 9.10
N LEU A 103 -0.67 -4.70 9.83
CA LEU A 103 -0.68 -3.24 9.76
C LEU A 103 0.44 -2.56 10.58
N GLY A 104 1.31 -3.32 11.24
CA GLY A 104 2.37 -2.79 12.11
C GLY A 104 1.86 -2.16 13.42
N LYS A 105 0.57 -2.30 13.75
CA LYS A 105 -0.08 -1.82 14.98
C LYS A 105 0.19 -2.78 16.16
N TYR A 106 1.47 -3.04 16.45
CA TYR A 106 1.91 -4.09 17.37
C TYR A 106 1.38 -3.95 18.80
N LYS A 107 1.18 -2.72 19.29
CA LYS A 107 0.62 -2.51 20.64
C LYS A 107 -0.83 -2.96 20.75
N LEU A 108 -1.63 -2.69 19.72
CA LEU A 108 -3.03 -3.14 19.64
C LEU A 108 -3.07 -4.66 19.49
N ALA A 109 -2.22 -5.23 18.64
CA ALA A 109 -2.10 -6.68 18.50
C ALA A 109 -1.72 -7.36 19.83
N LEU A 110 -0.78 -6.79 20.57
CA LEU A 110 -0.35 -7.34 21.86
C LEU A 110 -1.51 -7.40 22.87
N LYS A 111 -2.33 -6.34 22.94
CA LYS A 111 -3.52 -6.29 23.81
C LYS A 111 -4.53 -7.40 23.46
N ASP A 112 -4.70 -7.69 22.17
CA ASP A 112 -5.58 -8.77 21.73
C ASP A 112 -4.98 -10.15 22.05
N TYR A 113 -3.68 -10.36 21.84
CA TYR A 113 -3.02 -11.61 22.24
C TYR A 113 -3.04 -11.84 23.76
N GLU A 114 -2.93 -10.79 24.57
CA GLU A 114 -3.14 -10.89 26.03
C GLU A 114 -4.55 -11.37 26.37
N SER A 115 -5.56 -10.87 25.66
CA SER A 115 -6.95 -11.28 25.82
C SER A 115 -7.13 -12.75 25.44
N VAL A 116 -6.58 -13.18 24.30
CA VAL A 116 -6.59 -14.59 23.87
C VAL A 116 -5.95 -15.49 24.93
N ARG A 117 -4.79 -15.12 25.48
CA ARG A 117 -4.11 -15.91 26.54
C ARG A 117 -4.94 -16.01 27.82
N LYS A 118 -5.70 -14.98 28.18
CA LYS A 118 -6.62 -15.02 29.33
C LYS A 118 -7.74 -16.04 29.10
N PHE A 119 -8.31 -16.09 27.90
CA PHE A 119 -9.36 -17.06 27.56
C PHE A 119 -8.83 -18.47 27.32
N ARG A 120 -7.60 -18.62 26.84
CA ARG A 120 -6.96 -19.91 26.50
C ARG A 120 -5.52 -19.99 27.05
N PRO A 121 -5.34 -20.21 28.36
CA PRO A 121 -4.03 -20.17 29.00
C PRO A 121 -3.09 -21.32 28.57
N ASN A 122 -3.64 -22.42 28.07
CA ASN A 122 -2.88 -23.61 27.66
C ASN A 122 -2.69 -23.71 26.13
N ASP A 123 -3.10 -22.69 25.36
CA ASP A 123 -2.95 -22.69 23.90
C ASP A 123 -1.52 -22.25 23.53
N ALA A 124 -0.72 -23.23 23.08
CA ALA A 124 0.69 -23.02 22.77
C ALA A 124 0.91 -22.02 21.62
N ASP A 125 -0.01 -21.97 20.64
CA ASP A 125 0.09 -21.03 19.52
C ASP A 125 -0.19 -19.60 20.00
N ALA A 126 -1.22 -19.43 20.85
CA ALA A 126 -1.52 -18.13 21.46
C ALA A 126 -0.35 -17.60 22.32
N GLN A 127 0.27 -18.48 23.11
CA GLN A 127 1.42 -18.10 23.94
C GLN A 127 2.62 -17.68 23.07
N LYS A 128 2.93 -18.45 22.03
CA LYS A 128 4.01 -18.14 21.10
C LYS A 128 3.79 -16.79 20.40
N LYS A 129 2.59 -16.54 19.88
CA LYS A 129 2.24 -15.28 19.20
C LYS A 129 2.29 -14.08 20.14
N PHE A 130 1.85 -14.24 21.39
CA PHE A 130 2.01 -13.21 22.42
C PHE A 130 3.50 -12.90 22.68
N GLU A 131 4.35 -13.91 22.87
CA GLU A 131 5.77 -13.73 23.14
C GLU A 131 6.50 -13.04 21.97
N GLU A 132 6.22 -13.45 20.74
CA GLU A 132 6.75 -12.83 19.54
C GLU A 132 6.32 -11.36 19.41
N CYS A 133 5.03 -11.08 19.56
CA CYS A 133 4.51 -9.71 19.55
C CYS A 133 5.13 -8.87 20.69
N SER A 134 5.28 -9.43 21.89
CA SER A 134 5.90 -8.77 23.04
C SER A 134 7.37 -8.41 22.77
N LYS A 135 8.13 -9.31 22.14
CA LYS A 135 9.52 -9.03 21.73
C LYS A 135 9.59 -7.84 20.76
N ILE A 136 8.69 -7.79 19.79
CA ILE A 136 8.63 -6.68 18.81
C ILE A 136 8.30 -5.37 19.53
N VAL A 137 7.25 -5.34 20.36
CA VAL A 137 6.85 -4.14 21.11
C VAL A 137 7.98 -3.65 22.03
N LYS A 138 8.67 -4.57 22.73
CA LYS A 138 9.82 -4.22 23.58
C LYS A 138 10.97 -3.66 22.77
N ARG A 139 11.29 -4.26 21.61
CA ARG A 139 12.32 -3.76 20.71
C ARG A 139 12.00 -2.34 20.22
N ILE A 140 10.76 -2.10 19.77
CA ILE A 140 10.32 -0.76 19.32
C ILE A 140 10.36 0.25 20.46
N ALA A 141 9.93 -0.13 21.67
CA ALA A 141 9.98 0.74 22.84
C ALA A 141 11.42 1.11 23.21
N PHE A 142 12.36 0.16 23.11
CA PHE A 142 13.78 0.37 23.32
C PHE A 142 14.39 1.29 22.25
N GLU A 143 14.12 1.03 20.96
CA GLU A 143 14.53 1.89 19.84
C GLU A 143 14.02 3.32 20.04
N LYS A 144 12.75 3.49 20.45
CA LYS A 144 12.15 4.80 20.71
C LYS A 144 12.78 5.51 21.91
N ALA A 145 13.09 4.78 22.98
CA ALA A 145 13.75 5.35 24.16
C ALA A 145 15.15 5.89 23.82
N ILE A 146 15.91 5.16 22.99
CA ILE A 146 17.22 5.63 22.50
C ILE A 146 17.06 6.83 21.55
N ALA A 147 16.00 6.84 20.73
CA ALA A 147 15.74 7.93 19.79
C ALA A 147 15.35 9.25 20.50
N CYS A 148 14.82 9.20 21.72
CA CYS A 148 14.49 10.41 22.50
C CYS A 148 15.72 11.10 23.12
N ASP A 149 16.88 10.45 23.16
CA ASP A 149 18.12 10.99 23.75
C ASP A 149 19.04 11.67 22.71
N TYR A 150 18.66 11.71 21.43
CA TYR A 150 19.39 12.42 20.38
C TYR A 150 18.59 13.62 19.85
N ASP A 151 18.94 14.81 20.34
CA ASP A 151 18.50 16.08 19.76
C ASP A 151 18.91 16.21 18.27
N GLU A 152 17.90 16.51 17.44
CA GLU A 152 17.87 17.27 16.17
C GLU A 152 18.75 16.91 14.95
N LYS A 153 19.79 16.06 15.04
CA LYS A 153 20.60 15.71 13.85
C LYS A 153 20.09 14.47 13.13
N LYS A 154 19.43 14.67 11.98
CA LYS A 154 19.01 13.59 11.10
C LYS A 154 20.22 12.83 10.55
N LEU A 155 20.12 11.51 10.45
CA LEU A 155 21.21 10.66 9.97
C LEU A 155 21.64 11.06 8.56
N ILE A 156 20.67 11.43 7.72
CA ILE A 156 20.89 11.84 6.33
C ILE A 156 21.82 13.05 6.22
N ASP A 157 21.80 13.98 7.18
CA ASP A 157 22.66 15.16 7.19
C ASP A 157 24.14 14.83 7.48
N SER A 158 24.40 13.63 8.03
CA SER A 158 25.76 13.13 8.29
C SER A 158 26.39 12.38 7.11
N ILE A 159 25.61 12.07 6.07
CA ILE A 159 26.07 11.26 4.95
C ILE A 159 26.92 12.10 4.00
N LYS A 160 28.14 11.62 3.72
CA LYS A 160 29.05 12.21 2.73
C LYS A 160 29.35 11.17 1.65
N PRO A 161 28.65 11.20 0.51
CA PRO A 161 28.85 10.22 -0.56
C PRO A 161 30.30 10.08 -1.02
N GLU A 162 31.08 11.15 -0.95
CA GLU A 162 32.48 11.24 -1.38
C GLU A 162 33.43 10.33 -0.55
N GLU A 163 33.04 9.97 0.67
CA GLU A 163 33.81 9.06 1.54
C GLU A 163 33.71 7.59 1.06
N PHE A 164 32.76 7.27 0.18
CA PHE A 164 32.57 5.93 -0.35
C PHE A 164 33.31 5.77 -1.70
N ALA A 165 34.38 4.99 -1.72
CA ALA A 165 35.10 4.70 -2.95
C ALA A 165 34.24 3.91 -3.95
N VAL A 166 34.40 4.22 -5.24
CA VAL A 166 33.86 3.42 -6.34
C VAL A 166 35.03 2.62 -6.90
N GLU A 167 34.91 1.31 -6.94
CA GLU A 167 35.97 0.42 -7.43
C GLU A 167 36.37 0.78 -8.87
N SER A 168 37.65 0.68 -9.19
CA SER A 168 38.16 0.96 -10.54
C SER A 168 37.64 -0.04 -11.58
N SER A 169 37.31 -1.25 -11.14
CA SER A 169 36.66 -2.31 -11.92
C SER A 169 35.19 -2.05 -12.22
N TYR A 170 34.56 -1.04 -11.59
CA TYR A 170 33.14 -0.76 -11.80
C TYR A 170 32.87 -0.28 -13.23
N ASP A 171 32.08 -1.07 -13.95
CA ASP A 171 31.75 -0.92 -15.38
C ASP A 171 30.33 -0.38 -15.64
N GLY A 172 29.59 -0.03 -14.59
CA GLY A 172 28.21 0.46 -14.68
C GLY A 172 28.08 1.99 -14.75
N PRO A 173 26.83 2.50 -14.66
CA PRO A 173 26.53 3.93 -14.75
C PRO A 173 27.20 4.76 -13.65
N ARG A 174 27.84 5.87 -14.03
CA ARG A 174 28.53 6.79 -13.11
C ARG A 174 27.75 8.09 -12.94
N LEU A 175 27.54 8.49 -11.69
CA LEU A 175 26.86 9.74 -11.33
C LEU A 175 27.88 10.78 -10.84
N ASP A 176 28.63 11.35 -11.79
CA ASP A 176 29.64 12.37 -11.52
C ASP A 176 29.08 13.80 -11.57
N GLY A 177 27.95 14.01 -12.26
CA GLY A 177 27.21 15.27 -12.35
C GLY A 177 25.72 15.11 -12.02
N GLU A 178 24.87 15.86 -12.72
CA GLU A 178 23.42 15.71 -12.64
C GLU A 178 22.95 14.43 -13.35
N ILE A 179 21.76 13.94 -12.96
CA ILE A 179 21.15 12.80 -13.64
C ILE A 179 20.80 13.21 -15.07
N SER A 180 21.20 12.39 -16.03
CA SER A 180 20.89 12.56 -17.45
C SER A 180 20.01 11.41 -17.95
N LEU A 181 19.39 11.60 -19.13
CA LEU A 181 18.64 10.53 -19.78
C LEU A 181 19.52 9.31 -20.09
N GLU A 182 20.79 9.52 -20.44
CA GLU A 182 21.72 8.42 -20.71
C GLU A 182 22.03 7.64 -19.44
N PHE A 183 22.31 8.34 -18.32
CA PHE A 183 22.48 7.70 -17.03
C PHE A 183 21.25 6.85 -16.65
N MET A 184 20.03 7.35 -16.90
CA MET A 184 18.81 6.60 -16.61
C MET A 184 18.69 5.33 -17.45
N LYS A 185 19.03 5.38 -18.74
CA LYS A 185 19.03 4.20 -19.62
C LYS A 185 20.07 3.18 -19.17
N ASP A 186 21.28 3.63 -18.85
CA ASP A 186 22.35 2.79 -18.36
C ASP A 186 22.00 2.17 -17.00
N LEU A 187 21.36 2.93 -16.10
CA LEU A 187 20.88 2.45 -14.81
C LEU A 187 19.84 1.33 -14.96
N ILE A 188 18.86 1.52 -15.84
CA ILE A 188 17.84 0.50 -16.12
C ILE A 188 18.50 -0.75 -16.73
N ALA A 189 19.44 -0.59 -17.66
CA ALA A 189 20.16 -1.73 -18.24
C ALA A 189 21.01 -2.47 -17.19
N HIS A 190 21.68 -1.74 -16.30
CA HIS A 190 22.46 -2.28 -15.19
C HIS A 190 21.60 -3.09 -14.21
N PHE A 191 20.43 -2.57 -13.86
CA PHE A 191 19.46 -3.26 -13.01
C PHE A 191 18.80 -4.47 -13.70
N LYS A 192 18.48 -4.39 -15.00
CA LYS A 192 18.01 -5.54 -15.80
C LYS A 192 19.06 -6.66 -15.86
N ALA A 193 20.34 -6.33 -15.71
CA ALA A 193 21.45 -7.28 -15.63
C ALA A 193 21.74 -7.77 -14.19
N GLU A 194 20.82 -7.54 -13.24
CA GLU A 194 20.95 -7.91 -11.82
C GLU A 194 22.20 -7.32 -11.14
N LYS A 195 22.73 -6.22 -11.67
CA LYS A 195 23.89 -5.53 -11.10
C LYS A 195 23.45 -4.39 -10.19
N LYS A 196 24.28 -4.11 -9.17
CA LYS A 196 23.99 -3.10 -8.13
C LYS A 196 24.62 -1.74 -8.44
N LEU A 197 23.90 -0.65 -8.17
CA LEU A 197 24.46 0.71 -8.20
C LEU A 197 25.41 0.93 -7.00
N PRO A 198 26.63 1.46 -7.17
CA PRO A 198 27.56 1.74 -6.08
C PRO A 198 26.95 2.63 -5.00
N ILE A 199 27.31 2.35 -3.74
CA ILE A 199 26.74 3.03 -2.57
C ILE A 199 26.93 4.55 -2.59
N ARG A 200 28.04 5.03 -3.16
CA ARG A 200 28.30 6.46 -3.40
C ARG A 200 27.17 7.10 -4.21
N TYR A 201 26.84 6.52 -5.36
CA TYR A 201 25.83 7.07 -6.26
C TYR A 201 24.42 6.89 -5.70
N ALA A 202 24.16 5.78 -5.01
CA ALA A 202 22.92 5.56 -4.25
C ALA A 202 22.67 6.69 -3.23
N TYR A 203 23.66 7.01 -2.39
CA TYR A 203 23.52 8.13 -1.45
C TYR A 203 23.38 9.49 -2.14
N LYS A 204 24.10 9.75 -3.24
CA LYS A 204 23.90 10.99 -4.02
C LYS A 204 22.44 11.16 -4.47
N MET A 205 21.84 10.10 -5.01
CA MET A 205 20.44 10.12 -5.45
C MET A 205 19.48 10.35 -4.28
N ILE A 206 19.66 9.66 -3.17
CA ILE A 206 18.80 9.81 -1.99
C ILE A 206 18.91 11.21 -1.39
N LEU A 207 20.12 11.76 -1.25
CA LEU A 207 20.32 13.11 -0.72
C LEU A 207 19.68 14.18 -1.61
N ALA A 208 19.86 14.07 -2.93
CA ALA A 208 19.23 14.99 -3.88
C ALA A 208 17.70 14.92 -3.79
N ALA A 209 17.13 13.71 -3.75
CA ALA A 209 15.69 13.50 -3.63
C ALA A 209 15.15 14.01 -2.29
N TYR A 210 15.85 13.74 -1.18
CA TYR A 210 15.46 14.20 0.15
C TYR A 210 15.39 15.73 0.21
N ASN A 211 16.42 16.40 -0.32
CA ASN A 211 16.46 17.87 -0.39
C ASN A 211 15.37 18.43 -1.31
N PHE A 212 15.03 17.74 -2.38
CA PHE A 212 13.92 18.11 -3.25
C PHE A 212 12.57 17.99 -2.51
N PHE A 213 12.27 16.82 -1.95
CA PHE A 213 10.97 16.54 -1.35
C PHE A 213 10.72 17.33 -0.06
N ARG A 214 11.74 17.54 0.79
CA ARG A 214 11.59 18.32 2.04
C ARG A 214 11.18 19.77 1.80
N ALA A 215 11.42 20.30 0.61
CA ALA A 215 11.06 21.67 0.24
C ALA A 215 9.61 21.81 -0.26
N GLN A 216 8.91 20.69 -0.46
CA GLN A 216 7.54 20.70 -0.97
C GLN A 216 6.49 20.68 0.15
N ASP A 217 5.28 21.15 -0.17
CA ASP A 217 4.09 20.96 0.67
C ASP A 217 3.64 19.49 0.68
N SER A 218 2.75 19.14 1.61
CA SER A 218 2.20 17.76 1.69
C SER A 218 1.16 17.49 0.61
N LEU A 219 0.56 18.54 0.05
CA LEU A 219 -0.32 18.51 -1.12
C LEU A 219 0.36 19.27 -2.26
N ILE A 220 0.47 18.63 -3.42
CA ILE A 220 1.07 19.22 -4.63
C ILE A 220 -0.01 19.50 -5.66
N HIS A 221 -0.07 20.74 -6.15
CA HIS A 221 -0.89 21.07 -7.32
C HIS A 221 -0.13 20.78 -8.60
N ILE A 222 -0.74 20.02 -9.50
CA ILE A 222 -0.22 19.70 -10.83
C ILE A 222 -1.09 20.41 -11.86
N THR A 223 -0.45 21.15 -12.77
CA THR A 223 -1.10 21.71 -13.95
C THR A 223 -0.67 20.93 -15.17
N VAL A 224 -1.64 20.37 -15.88
CA VAL A 224 -1.49 19.67 -17.15
C VAL A 224 -2.08 20.58 -18.23
N PRO A 225 -1.23 21.16 -19.09
CA PRO A 225 -1.66 21.94 -20.26
C PRO A 225 -2.60 21.17 -21.19
N ASP A 226 -3.44 21.91 -21.92
CA ASP A 226 -4.31 21.37 -22.97
C ASP A 226 -3.54 20.48 -23.93
N LYS A 227 -4.14 19.34 -24.31
CA LYS A 227 -3.56 18.32 -25.21
C LYS A 227 -2.31 17.61 -24.67
N GLN A 228 -1.71 18.05 -23.57
CA GLN A 228 -0.60 17.34 -22.95
C GLN A 228 -1.14 16.12 -22.22
N LYS A 229 -0.57 14.95 -22.54
CA LYS A 229 -0.86 13.69 -21.83
C LYS A 229 -0.32 13.74 -20.41
N PHE A 230 -1.03 13.13 -19.47
CA PHE A 230 -0.53 12.86 -18.12
C PHE A 230 -0.92 11.44 -17.69
N THR A 231 0.04 10.70 -17.12
CA THR A 231 -0.19 9.32 -16.67
C THR A 231 -0.22 9.21 -15.15
N ILE A 232 -1.20 8.46 -14.62
CA ILE A 232 -1.28 8.12 -13.19
C ILE A 232 -1.13 6.60 -13.06
N CYS A 233 -0.15 6.17 -12.25
CA CYS A 233 0.15 4.79 -11.93
C CYS A 233 -0.14 4.55 -10.44
N GLY A 234 -0.55 3.32 -10.11
CA GLY A 234 -0.69 2.85 -8.75
C GLY A 234 0.57 2.15 -8.26
N ASP A 235 0.35 1.17 -7.38
CA ASP A 235 1.37 0.39 -6.68
C ASP A 235 2.24 -0.39 -7.67
N ILE A 236 3.52 -0.52 -7.36
CA ILE A 236 4.51 -1.31 -8.14
C ILE A 236 5.17 -2.38 -7.27
N HIS A 237 5.29 -2.17 -5.96
CA HIS A 237 5.76 -3.18 -4.99
C HIS A 237 7.03 -3.93 -5.41
N GLY A 238 8.06 -3.20 -5.83
CA GLY A 238 9.33 -3.80 -6.20
C GLY A 238 9.29 -4.74 -7.41
N GLN A 239 8.23 -4.68 -8.24
CA GLN A 239 8.16 -5.38 -9.52
C GLN A 239 8.87 -4.57 -10.62
N PHE A 240 10.20 -4.47 -10.50
CA PHE A 240 11.04 -3.65 -11.38
C PHE A 240 10.85 -3.95 -12.87
N TYR A 241 10.72 -5.22 -13.24
CA TYR A 241 10.58 -5.62 -14.65
C TYR A 241 9.23 -5.17 -15.24
N ASP A 242 8.16 -5.21 -14.44
CA ASP A 242 6.86 -4.69 -14.83
C ASP A 242 6.84 -3.16 -14.89
N LEU A 243 7.59 -2.48 -14.01
CA LEU A 243 7.81 -1.03 -14.13
C LEU A 243 8.44 -0.67 -15.48
N ILE A 244 9.44 -1.44 -15.94
CA ILE A 244 10.04 -1.18 -17.24
C ILE A 244 9.07 -1.52 -18.38
N ASN A 245 8.31 -2.61 -18.29
CA ASN A 245 7.27 -2.93 -19.26
C ASN A 245 6.23 -1.80 -19.36
N LEU A 246 5.81 -1.21 -18.24
CA LEU A 246 4.92 -0.06 -18.21
C LEU A 246 5.49 1.12 -19.02
N PHE A 247 6.78 1.41 -18.88
CA PHE A 247 7.44 2.44 -19.68
C PHE A 247 7.62 2.05 -21.15
N GLU A 248 7.82 0.78 -21.48
CA GLU A 248 7.87 0.30 -22.86
C GLU A 248 6.49 0.45 -23.54
N LEU A 249 5.40 0.20 -22.81
CA LEU A 249 4.02 0.32 -23.30
C LEU A 249 3.53 1.78 -23.39
N ASN A 250 3.89 2.62 -22.43
CA ASN A 250 3.33 3.97 -22.28
C ASN A 250 4.33 5.11 -22.55
N GLY A 251 5.57 4.75 -22.93
CA GLY A 251 6.68 5.65 -23.20
C GLY A 251 7.47 6.01 -21.93
N LEU A 252 8.77 6.27 -22.08
CA LEU A 252 9.62 6.73 -20.96
C LEU A 252 9.13 8.07 -20.40
N PRO A 253 9.37 8.35 -19.11
CA PRO A 253 9.15 9.67 -18.54
C PRO A 253 9.91 10.76 -19.30
N SER A 254 9.25 11.89 -19.51
CA SER A 254 9.84 13.08 -20.13
C SER A 254 8.99 14.31 -19.79
N GLU A 255 9.43 15.49 -20.22
CA GLU A 255 8.60 16.70 -20.14
C GLU A 255 7.28 16.56 -20.91
N SER A 256 7.28 15.84 -22.04
CA SER A 256 6.08 15.60 -22.86
C SER A 256 5.28 14.35 -22.46
N ASN A 257 5.81 13.51 -21.56
CA ASN A 257 5.17 12.30 -21.05
C ASN A 257 5.29 12.23 -19.52
N PRO A 258 4.60 13.11 -18.78
CA PRO A 258 4.64 13.16 -17.33
C PRO A 258 3.91 12.00 -16.66
N TYR A 259 4.40 11.62 -15.47
CA TYR A 259 3.88 10.53 -14.65
C TYR A 259 3.66 10.94 -13.20
N LEU A 260 2.62 10.39 -12.57
CA LEU A 260 2.46 10.29 -11.12
C LEU A 260 2.46 8.82 -10.71
N PHE A 261 3.38 8.41 -9.84
CA PHE A 261 3.34 7.11 -9.15
C PHE A 261 2.75 7.29 -7.75
N ASN A 262 1.62 6.65 -7.50
CA ASN A 262 0.76 6.93 -6.36
C ASN A 262 1.01 5.98 -5.17
N GLY A 263 2.25 6.00 -4.66
CA GLY A 263 2.70 5.23 -3.50
C GLY A 263 3.04 3.77 -3.79
N ASP A 264 3.55 3.10 -2.76
CA ASP A 264 3.81 1.66 -2.72
C ASP A 264 4.73 1.17 -3.84
N PHE A 265 5.93 1.77 -3.82
CA PHE A 265 7.00 1.48 -4.76
C PHE A 265 7.79 0.23 -4.37
N VAL A 266 7.84 -0.05 -3.07
CA VAL A 266 8.71 -1.04 -2.44
C VAL A 266 7.90 -2.09 -1.68
N ASP A 267 8.63 -3.00 -1.03
CA ASP A 267 8.13 -4.18 -0.32
C ASP A 267 7.48 -5.21 -1.24
N ARG A 268 7.32 -6.43 -0.72
CA ARG A 268 6.68 -7.58 -1.39
C ARG A 268 7.51 -8.13 -2.54
N GLY A 269 7.68 -7.38 -3.62
CA GLY A 269 8.59 -7.73 -4.69
C GLY A 269 10.05 -7.60 -4.27
N SER A 270 10.89 -8.46 -4.85
CA SER A 270 12.31 -8.60 -4.45
C SER A 270 13.28 -7.75 -5.27
N PHE A 271 12.76 -6.78 -6.02
CA PHE A 271 13.51 -5.78 -6.78
C PHE A 271 13.11 -4.35 -6.37
N SER A 272 12.81 -4.16 -5.08
CA SER A 272 12.38 -2.87 -4.54
C SER A 272 13.48 -1.81 -4.63
N VAL A 273 14.75 -2.20 -4.47
CA VAL A 273 15.91 -1.30 -4.59
C VAL A 273 16.04 -0.76 -6.01
N GLU A 274 15.95 -1.62 -7.02
CA GLU A 274 16.01 -1.24 -8.43
C GLU A 274 14.84 -0.33 -8.79
N THR A 275 13.64 -0.67 -8.30
CA THR A 275 12.41 0.11 -8.50
C THR A 275 12.55 1.51 -7.92
N ILE A 276 12.89 1.65 -6.64
CA ILE A 276 12.96 2.98 -6.01
C ILE A 276 14.06 3.85 -6.61
N PHE A 277 15.24 3.31 -6.91
CA PHE A 277 16.29 4.11 -7.55
C PHE A 277 15.91 4.55 -8.97
N THR A 278 15.16 3.74 -9.71
CA THR A 278 14.65 4.13 -11.03
C THR A 278 13.64 5.27 -10.91
N LEU A 279 12.69 5.19 -9.98
CA LEU A 279 11.71 6.26 -9.75
C LEU A 279 12.36 7.56 -9.26
N LEU A 280 13.30 7.47 -8.31
CA LEU A 280 14.06 8.64 -7.84
C LEU A 280 14.90 9.25 -8.97
N GLY A 281 15.48 8.42 -9.83
CA GLY A 281 16.22 8.87 -11.00
C GLY A 281 15.35 9.69 -11.96
N TRP A 282 14.17 9.20 -12.31
CA TRP A 282 13.22 9.96 -13.12
C TRP A 282 12.71 11.23 -12.43
N LYS A 283 12.51 11.17 -11.11
CA LYS A 283 12.13 12.35 -10.32
C LYS A 283 13.18 13.45 -10.40
N LEU A 284 14.45 13.09 -10.25
CA LEU A 284 15.55 14.04 -10.28
C LEU A 284 15.85 14.55 -11.70
N LEU A 285 15.63 13.74 -12.73
CA LEU A 285 15.76 14.15 -14.13
C LEU A 285 14.63 15.08 -14.59
N TYR A 286 13.38 14.78 -14.21
CA TYR A 286 12.20 15.54 -14.61
C TYR A 286 11.38 16.02 -13.40
N PRO A 287 11.93 16.91 -12.54
CA PRO A 287 11.33 17.25 -11.24
C PRO A 287 9.94 17.88 -11.31
N LYS A 288 9.58 18.49 -12.46
CA LYS A 288 8.28 19.11 -12.73
C LYS A 288 7.30 18.22 -13.51
N HIS A 289 7.73 17.05 -13.95
CA HIS A 289 6.95 16.16 -14.82
C HIS A 289 6.90 14.71 -14.31
N PHE A 290 7.69 14.37 -13.30
CA PHE A 290 7.62 13.09 -12.61
C PHE A 290 7.27 13.32 -11.14
N PHE A 291 6.17 12.71 -10.69
CA PHE A 291 5.57 12.92 -9.37
C PHE A 291 5.48 11.59 -8.63
N MET A 292 5.61 11.66 -7.30
CA MET A 292 5.61 10.49 -6.43
C MET A 292 4.79 10.86 -5.19
N SER A 293 3.72 10.11 -4.90
CA SER A 293 3.00 10.16 -3.63
C SER A 293 3.58 9.14 -2.66
N ARG A 294 3.50 9.39 -1.35
CA ARG A 294 3.76 8.39 -0.33
C ARG A 294 2.62 7.36 -0.29
N GLY A 295 2.95 6.07 -0.23
CA GLY A 295 2.03 4.99 0.14
C GLY A 295 2.28 4.50 1.57
N ASN A 296 1.51 3.52 2.03
CA ASN A 296 1.72 2.96 3.37
C ASN A 296 3.01 2.14 3.44
N HIS A 297 3.46 1.54 2.33
CA HIS A 297 4.73 0.81 2.25
C HIS A 297 5.96 1.70 2.24
N GLU A 298 5.83 3.02 2.12
CA GLU A 298 6.91 3.96 2.44
C GLU A 298 6.93 4.31 3.95
N SER A 299 6.89 3.27 4.80
CA SER A 299 6.94 3.37 6.27
C SER A 299 7.85 2.32 6.92
N ASP A 300 8.47 2.70 8.04
CA ASP A 300 9.47 1.87 8.73
C ASP A 300 8.90 0.52 9.18
N SER A 301 7.69 0.53 9.73
CA SER A 301 7.04 -0.68 10.23
C SER A 301 6.77 -1.71 9.14
N LEU A 302 6.38 -1.26 7.94
CA LEU A 302 6.12 -2.18 6.82
C LEU A 302 7.42 -2.61 6.16
N ASN A 303 8.39 -1.72 5.96
CA ASN A 303 9.68 -2.09 5.37
C ASN A 303 10.42 -3.17 6.18
N LYS A 304 10.34 -3.11 7.51
CA LYS A 304 10.87 -4.14 8.43
C LYS A 304 10.18 -5.50 8.27
N MET A 305 8.92 -5.52 7.84
CA MET A 305 8.11 -6.72 7.74
C MET A 305 8.09 -7.31 6.33
N TYR A 306 7.93 -6.46 5.31
CA TYR A 306 7.56 -6.85 3.94
C TYR A 306 8.73 -6.82 2.95
N GLY A 307 9.94 -6.55 3.43
CA GLY A 307 11.17 -6.96 2.76
C GLY A 307 12.09 -5.84 2.30
N PHE A 308 11.62 -4.60 2.16
CA PHE A 308 12.47 -3.51 1.69
C PHE A 308 13.66 -3.25 2.62
N GLU A 309 13.46 -3.25 3.93
CA GLU A 309 14.56 -3.07 4.89
C GLU A 309 15.58 -4.21 4.76
N GLY A 310 15.10 -5.44 4.62
CA GLY A 310 15.94 -6.63 4.40
C GLY A 310 16.71 -6.55 3.09
N GLU A 311 16.07 -6.10 2.01
CA GLU A 311 16.66 -5.97 0.68
C GLU A 311 17.74 -4.88 0.67
N VAL A 312 17.47 -3.72 1.28
CA VAL A 312 18.44 -2.63 1.42
C VAL A 312 19.63 -3.07 2.28
N LYS A 313 19.41 -3.81 3.37
CA LYS A 313 20.50 -4.36 4.19
C LYS A 313 21.35 -5.37 3.42
N ALA A 314 20.73 -6.23 2.61
CA ALA A 314 21.41 -7.24 1.81
C ALA A 314 22.22 -6.61 0.66
N LYS A 315 21.66 -5.63 -0.04
CA LYS A 315 22.31 -4.95 -1.17
C LYS A 315 23.30 -3.87 -0.71
N TYR A 316 23.01 -3.17 0.39
CA TYR A 316 23.82 -2.09 0.95
C TYR A 316 24.18 -2.33 2.42
N ASN A 317 23.48 -1.68 3.35
CA ASN A 317 23.69 -1.76 4.79
C ASN A 317 22.51 -1.15 5.56
N ALA A 318 22.48 -1.36 6.89
CA ALA A 318 21.43 -0.84 7.76
C ALA A 318 21.35 0.70 7.79
N LYS A 319 22.49 1.39 7.67
CA LYS A 319 22.53 2.86 7.62
C LYS A 319 21.72 3.38 6.42
N MET A 320 21.82 2.72 5.27
CA MET A 320 21.05 3.06 4.08
C MET A 320 19.55 2.89 4.29
N SER A 321 19.10 1.85 5.01
CA SER A 321 17.67 1.67 5.29
C SER A 321 17.10 2.79 6.16
N GLU A 322 17.86 3.25 7.17
CA GLU A 322 17.47 4.40 8.00
C GLU A 322 17.38 5.70 7.18
N VAL A 323 18.33 5.92 6.27
CA VAL A 323 18.34 7.06 5.35
C VAL A 323 17.15 7.02 4.37
N PHE A 324 16.76 5.85 3.87
CA PHE A 324 15.53 5.69 3.10
C PHE A 324 14.28 6.03 3.91
N THR A 325 14.21 5.61 5.18
CA THR A 325 13.10 5.97 6.06
C THR A 325 12.98 7.49 6.24
N GLU A 326 14.10 8.21 6.38
CA GLU A 326 14.12 9.68 6.45
C GLU A 326 13.67 10.33 5.13
N LEU A 327 14.05 9.76 3.98
CA LEU A 327 13.58 10.16 2.64
C LEU A 327 12.08 9.96 2.47
N PHE A 328 11.57 8.77 2.79
CA PHE A 328 10.15 8.41 2.67
C PHE A 328 9.25 9.32 3.51
N ASN A 329 9.73 9.75 4.67
CA ASN A 329 9.03 10.75 5.48
C ASN A 329 8.85 12.11 4.77
N GLN A 330 9.63 12.43 3.74
CA GLN A 330 9.49 13.69 2.99
C GLN A 330 8.55 13.60 1.78
N LEU A 331 8.15 12.40 1.35
CA LEU A 331 7.29 12.23 0.17
C LEU A 331 5.93 12.92 0.35
N PRO A 332 5.44 13.70 -0.65
CA PRO A 332 4.11 14.29 -0.60
C PRO A 332 3.01 13.24 -0.39
N LEU A 333 1.93 13.62 0.28
CA LEU A 333 0.84 12.69 0.60
C LEU A 333 -0.28 12.71 -0.46
N VAL A 334 -0.47 13.85 -1.12
CA VAL A 334 -1.62 14.10 -2.00
C VAL A 334 -1.21 14.94 -3.20
N HIS A 335 -1.83 14.66 -4.35
CA HIS A 335 -1.72 15.49 -5.54
C HIS A 335 -3.10 15.96 -6.00
N VAL A 336 -3.19 17.18 -6.51
CA VAL A 336 -4.41 17.71 -7.14
C VAL A 336 -4.09 18.14 -8.56
N ILE A 337 -4.62 17.42 -9.54
CA ILE A 337 -4.38 17.64 -10.97
C ILE A 337 -5.47 18.55 -11.52
N ASN A 338 -5.06 19.64 -12.18
CA ASN A 338 -5.93 20.66 -12.80
C ASN A 338 -7.05 21.18 -11.88
N LYS A 339 -6.85 21.15 -10.55
CA LYS A 339 -7.86 21.49 -9.53
C LYS A 339 -9.14 20.65 -9.64
N LYS A 340 -9.08 19.48 -10.28
CA LYS A 340 -10.25 18.65 -10.61
C LYS A 340 -10.10 17.19 -10.19
N ILE A 341 -8.88 16.66 -10.11
CA ILE A 341 -8.66 15.25 -9.74
C ILE A 341 -7.79 15.22 -8.49
N LEU A 342 -8.30 14.60 -7.42
CA LEU A 342 -7.50 14.29 -6.23
C LEU A 342 -6.81 12.93 -6.44
N CYS A 343 -5.52 12.84 -6.14
CA CYS A 343 -4.78 11.58 -6.13
C CYS A 343 -4.14 11.37 -4.75
N CYS A 344 -4.43 10.24 -4.11
CA CYS A 344 -3.81 9.80 -2.87
C CYS A 344 -3.68 8.28 -2.88
N HIS A 345 -2.74 7.70 -2.14
CA HIS A 345 -2.52 6.25 -2.19
C HIS A 345 -3.71 5.47 -1.58
N GLY A 346 -4.03 5.75 -0.32
CA GLY A 346 -5.15 5.19 0.43
C GLY A 346 -6.47 5.85 0.04
N GLY A 347 -6.89 6.87 0.78
CA GLY A 347 -8.23 7.44 0.56
C GLY A 347 -8.59 8.59 1.50
N LEU A 348 -9.90 8.83 1.64
CA LEU A 348 -10.41 9.80 2.59
C LEU A 348 -10.55 9.19 3.99
N SER A 349 -10.26 9.99 5.02
CA SER A 349 -10.59 9.63 6.40
C SER A 349 -12.08 9.77 6.67
N ALA A 350 -12.55 9.13 7.74
CA ALA A 350 -13.92 9.26 8.24
C ALA A 350 -14.29 10.68 8.73
N ASP A 351 -13.31 11.56 8.95
CA ASP A 351 -13.58 12.96 9.28
C ASP A 351 -14.02 13.74 8.03
N GLU A 352 -15.31 14.05 7.97
CA GLU A 352 -15.94 14.80 6.88
C GLU A 352 -15.53 16.27 6.81
N ASN A 353 -14.79 16.79 7.80
CA ASN A 353 -14.39 18.20 7.84
C ASN A 353 -13.00 18.43 7.23
N VAL A 354 -12.36 17.39 6.69
CA VAL A 354 -11.04 17.50 6.08
C VAL A 354 -11.12 18.34 4.80
N THR A 355 -10.28 19.37 4.73
CA THR A 355 -10.15 20.30 3.60
C THR A 355 -8.80 20.15 2.90
N LEU A 356 -8.72 20.53 1.62
CA LEU A 356 -7.44 20.53 0.88
C LEU A 356 -6.36 21.38 1.57
N GLU A 357 -6.73 22.48 2.23
CA GLU A 357 -5.79 23.34 2.95
C GLU A 357 -5.24 22.66 4.21
N GLN A 358 -6.07 21.90 4.94
CA GLN A 358 -5.58 21.07 6.05
C GLN A 358 -4.63 19.98 5.54
N LEU A 359 -4.98 19.32 4.43
CA LEU A 359 -4.12 18.30 3.81
C LEU A 359 -2.76 18.87 3.39
N ARG A 360 -2.75 20.07 2.81
CA ARG A 360 -1.54 20.79 2.41
C ARG A 360 -0.59 21.05 3.57
N LYS A 361 -1.15 21.39 4.74
CA LYS A 361 -0.42 21.74 5.98
C LYS A 361 -0.08 20.55 6.88
N LEU A 362 -0.41 19.32 6.48
CA LEU A 362 -0.08 18.13 7.29
C LEU A 362 1.43 18.04 7.53
N HIS A 363 1.82 17.86 8.79
CA HIS A 363 3.20 17.59 9.16
C HIS A 363 3.58 16.14 8.81
N ARG A 364 4.03 15.93 7.57
CA ARG A 364 4.30 14.59 7.00
C ARG A 364 5.66 13.99 7.33
N ALA A 365 6.63 14.80 7.80
CA ALA A 365 8.01 14.43 8.09
C ALA A 365 8.14 13.54 9.35
N ARG A 366 7.41 12.42 9.38
CA ARG A 366 7.31 11.45 10.46
C ARG A 366 6.71 10.14 9.95
N GLN A 367 6.77 9.08 10.76
CA GLN A 367 5.99 7.87 10.52
C GLN A 367 4.48 8.16 10.56
N PRO A 368 3.64 7.45 9.78
CA PRO A 368 2.20 7.62 9.81
C PRO A 368 1.63 7.42 11.23
N PRO A 369 0.73 8.30 11.70
CA PRO A 369 -0.01 8.09 12.94
C PRO A 369 -1.02 6.92 12.82
N GLU A 370 -1.55 6.45 13.95
CA GLU A 370 -2.56 5.38 13.97
C GLU A 370 -3.94 5.84 13.45
N ASP A 371 -4.22 7.15 13.49
CA ASP A 371 -5.48 7.79 13.10
C ASP A 371 -5.28 9.15 12.40
N GLY A 372 -6.39 9.79 12.03
CA GLY A 372 -6.43 11.12 11.42
C GLY A 372 -6.15 11.15 9.91
N PRO A 373 -6.09 12.36 9.31
CA PRO A 373 -6.06 12.52 7.85
C PRO A 373 -4.85 11.87 7.17
N MET A 374 -3.66 11.94 7.78
CA MET A 374 -2.47 11.28 7.23
C MET A 374 -2.61 9.75 7.22
N CYS A 375 -3.29 9.17 8.23
CA CYS A 375 -3.59 7.75 8.25
C CYS A 375 -4.60 7.41 7.12
N GLY A 376 -5.69 8.16 7.00
CA GLY A 376 -6.68 7.97 5.93
C GLY A 376 -6.07 7.99 4.52
N LEU A 377 -5.24 8.99 4.24
CA LEU A 377 -4.56 9.15 2.93
C LEU A 377 -3.64 8.00 2.55
N LEU A 378 -3.20 7.17 3.50
CA LEU A 378 -2.30 6.05 3.26
C LEU A 378 -2.97 4.68 3.44
N TRP A 379 -4.08 4.58 4.16
CA TRP A 379 -4.64 3.29 4.63
C TRP A 379 -6.14 3.09 4.43
N SER A 380 -6.90 4.11 4.06
CA SER A 380 -8.35 3.97 3.93
C SER A 380 -8.76 3.40 2.58
N ASP A 381 -9.81 2.57 2.60
CA ASP A 381 -10.41 1.94 1.43
C ASP A 381 -11.86 2.40 1.23
N PRO A 382 -12.31 2.58 -0.03
CA PRO A 382 -13.71 2.93 -0.31
C PRO A 382 -14.64 1.78 0.09
N GLN A 383 -15.85 2.11 0.54
CA GLN A 383 -16.87 1.16 0.97
C GLN A 383 -18.19 1.43 0.24
N ASP A 384 -18.97 0.39 -0.06
CA ASP A 384 -20.20 0.55 -0.84
C ASP A 384 -21.36 1.19 -0.06
N GLU A 385 -21.28 1.24 1.28
CA GLU A 385 -22.34 1.73 2.17
C GLU A 385 -22.02 3.10 2.80
N ASN A 386 -23.04 3.95 2.93
CA ASN A 386 -22.95 5.24 3.62
C ASN A 386 -22.84 5.06 5.14
N GLY A 387 -22.31 6.07 5.85
CA GLY A 387 -22.25 6.08 7.32
C GLY A 387 -21.17 5.17 7.93
N ILE A 388 -20.27 4.62 7.12
CA ILE A 388 -19.08 3.85 7.52
C ILE A 388 -17.82 4.71 7.24
N SER A 389 -16.63 4.23 7.62
CA SER A 389 -15.35 4.97 7.55
C SER A 389 -15.09 5.77 6.26
N TRP A 390 -15.37 5.23 5.07
CA TRP A 390 -15.30 5.98 3.81
C TRP A 390 -16.34 5.47 2.79
N GLY A 391 -17.58 5.92 2.94
CA GLY A 391 -18.67 5.62 2.00
C GLY A 391 -18.83 6.61 0.84
N PRO A 392 -19.85 6.40 -0.02
CA PRO A 392 -20.21 7.30 -1.11
C PRO A 392 -20.62 8.71 -0.64
N ASP A 393 -21.23 8.82 0.54
CA ASP A 393 -21.60 10.06 1.22
C ASP A 393 -20.39 10.97 1.51
N ILE A 394 -19.34 10.40 2.13
CA ILE A 394 -18.09 11.12 2.44
C ILE A 394 -17.42 11.60 1.14
N THR A 395 -17.40 10.72 0.13
CA THR A 395 -16.83 11.05 -1.20
C THR A 395 -17.55 12.21 -1.86
N ARG A 396 -18.89 12.12 -1.94
CA ARG A 396 -19.72 13.15 -2.59
C ARG A 396 -19.55 14.50 -1.91
N LYS A 397 -19.64 14.53 -0.58
CA LYS A 397 -19.47 15.74 0.21
C LYS A 397 -18.08 16.36 0.02
N PHE A 398 -17.03 15.54 0.03
CA PHE A 398 -15.66 16.03 -0.18
C PHE A 398 -15.46 16.60 -1.59
N LEU A 399 -15.94 15.91 -2.63
CA LEU A 399 -15.81 16.36 -4.01
C LEU A 399 -16.59 17.67 -4.26
N GLU A 400 -17.83 17.75 -3.77
CA GLU A 400 -18.66 18.96 -3.88
C GLU A 400 -18.04 20.16 -3.16
N ALA A 401 -17.53 19.96 -1.94
CA ALA A 401 -16.92 21.03 -1.15
C ALA A 401 -15.64 21.60 -1.78
N ASN A 402 -14.97 20.83 -2.65
CA ASN A 402 -13.68 21.19 -3.26
C ASN A 402 -13.74 21.38 -4.78
N ASP A 403 -14.93 21.34 -5.39
CA ASP A 403 -15.13 21.46 -6.84
C ASP A 403 -14.27 20.46 -7.66
N LEU A 404 -14.18 19.22 -7.17
CA LEU A 404 -13.43 18.12 -7.78
C LEU A 404 -14.36 17.19 -8.57
N LEU A 405 -13.84 16.59 -9.65
CA LEU A 405 -14.56 15.62 -10.49
C LEU A 405 -14.59 14.23 -9.85
N TYR A 406 -13.43 13.73 -9.43
CA TYR A 406 -13.27 12.39 -8.86
C TYR A 406 -11.94 12.23 -8.11
N ILE A 407 -11.81 11.12 -7.40
CA ILE A 407 -10.60 10.70 -6.67
C ILE A 407 -9.96 9.51 -7.40
N VAL A 408 -8.63 9.53 -7.56
CA VAL A 408 -7.82 8.37 -7.95
C VAL A 408 -7.06 7.88 -6.72
N ARG A 409 -7.16 6.58 -6.47
CA ARG A 409 -6.44 5.90 -5.39
C ARG A 409 -5.84 4.58 -5.85
N SER A 410 -5.06 3.93 -5.00
CA SER A 410 -4.33 2.70 -5.34
C SER A 410 -4.52 1.59 -4.28
N HIS A 411 -3.49 1.10 -3.59
CA HIS A 411 -3.49 0.28 -2.35
C HIS A 411 -4.16 -1.11 -2.39
N GLU A 412 -5.26 -1.27 -3.12
CA GLU A 412 -5.99 -2.53 -3.26
C GLU A 412 -5.70 -3.15 -4.63
N VAL A 413 -5.27 -4.41 -4.61
CA VAL A 413 -5.16 -5.22 -5.82
C VAL A 413 -6.53 -5.44 -6.47
N LYS A 414 -6.63 -5.19 -7.78
CA LYS A 414 -7.87 -5.38 -8.57
C LYS A 414 -7.62 -6.35 -9.73
N PRO A 415 -8.54 -7.27 -10.04
CA PRO A 415 -8.34 -8.27 -11.10
C PRO A 415 -7.94 -7.68 -12.46
N GLU A 416 -8.58 -6.59 -12.89
CA GLU A 416 -8.28 -5.91 -14.16
C GLU A 416 -7.25 -4.78 -14.01
N GLY A 417 -6.60 -4.67 -12.85
CA GLY A 417 -5.71 -3.58 -12.47
C GLY A 417 -6.43 -2.29 -12.08
N TYR A 418 -7.76 -2.25 -12.17
CA TYR A 418 -8.56 -1.11 -11.72
C TYR A 418 -9.97 -1.51 -11.29
N GLU A 419 -10.61 -0.61 -10.53
CA GLU A 419 -12.03 -0.68 -10.18
C GLU A 419 -12.62 0.72 -10.05
N ARG A 420 -13.94 0.85 -10.30
CA ARG A 420 -14.70 2.08 -10.11
C ARG A 420 -15.62 1.91 -8.91
N HIS A 421 -15.55 2.84 -7.96
CA HIS A 421 -16.41 2.86 -6.77
C HIS A 421 -17.27 4.12 -6.75
N HIS A 422 -18.25 4.14 -5.86
CA HIS A 422 -19.08 5.32 -5.54
C HIS A 422 -19.63 6.02 -6.80
N ASP A 423 -20.34 5.25 -7.64
CA ASP A 423 -20.93 5.74 -8.90
C ASP A 423 -19.93 6.39 -9.88
N GLY A 424 -18.67 5.95 -9.85
CA GLY A 424 -17.60 6.47 -10.72
C GLY A 424 -16.92 7.73 -10.19
N GLN A 425 -17.12 8.06 -8.91
CA GLN A 425 -16.45 9.18 -8.24
C GLN A 425 -15.09 8.78 -7.63
N VAL A 426 -14.80 7.49 -7.50
CA VAL A 426 -13.51 6.97 -7.03
C VAL A 426 -13.00 5.90 -8.00
N TYR A 427 -11.74 6.02 -8.39
CA TYR A 427 -11.04 5.05 -9.23
C TYR A 427 -9.89 4.44 -8.46
N THR A 428 -9.92 3.13 -8.26
CA THR A 428 -8.77 2.37 -7.75
C THR A 428 -7.91 1.92 -8.92
N ILE A 429 -6.61 2.20 -8.90
CA ILE A 429 -5.62 1.83 -9.93
C ILE A 429 -4.47 1.09 -9.27
N PHE A 430 -4.11 -0.07 -9.81
CA PHE A 430 -3.05 -0.92 -9.29
C PHE A 430 -2.11 -1.30 -10.44
N SER A 431 -0.82 -1.04 -10.32
CA SER A 431 0.14 -1.16 -11.43
C SER A 431 1.11 -2.33 -11.29
N ALA A 432 0.89 -3.24 -10.33
CA ALA A 432 1.66 -4.47 -10.16
C ALA A 432 0.87 -5.68 -10.72
N PRO A 433 1.06 -6.07 -12.00
CA PRO A 433 0.41 -7.25 -12.57
C PRO A 433 0.94 -8.53 -11.92
N ASN A 434 0.12 -9.58 -11.89
CA ASN A 434 0.41 -10.86 -11.24
C ASN A 434 1.07 -10.68 -9.86
N TYR A 435 0.43 -9.86 -9.02
CA TYR A 435 1.00 -9.41 -7.76
C TYR A 435 1.53 -10.58 -6.92
N CYS A 436 2.74 -10.42 -6.38
CA CYS A 436 3.44 -11.45 -5.61
C CYS A 436 3.55 -12.81 -6.33
N ASP A 437 3.61 -12.84 -7.66
CA ASP A 437 3.70 -14.04 -8.51
C ASP A 437 2.55 -15.05 -8.32
N GLN A 438 1.45 -14.64 -7.68
CA GLN A 438 0.41 -15.55 -7.19
C GLN A 438 -1.00 -15.10 -7.56
N ILE A 439 -1.27 -13.80 -7.59
CA ILE A 439 -2.64 -13.30 -7.69
C ILE A 439 -3.22 -13.41 -9.11
N GLY A 440 -2.38 -13.31 -10.14
CA GLY A 440 -2.83 -13.39 -11.55
C GLY A 440 -3.67 -12.20 -12.02
N ASN A 441 -3.67 -11.08 -11.30
CA ASN A 441 -4.33 -9.84 -11.72
C ASN A 441 -3.57 -9.15 -12.87
N LYS A 442 -4.24 -8.27 -13.60
CA LYS A 442 -3.58 -7.29 -14.48
C LYS A 442 -3.09 -6.10 -13.66
N GLY A 443 -2.12 -5.38 -14.21
CA GLY A 443 -1.78 -4.02 -13.82
C GLY A 443 -2.56 -3.02 -14.69
N ALA A 444 -2.73 -1.78 -14.24
CA ALA A 444 -3.30 -0.72 -15.05
C ALA A 444 -2.68 0.64 -14.76
N PHE A 445 -2.87 1.59 -15.68
CA PHE A 445 -2.57 3.01 -15.50
C PHE A 445 -3.66 3.88 -16.16
N ILE A 446 -3.83 5.11 -15.66
CA ILE A 446 -4.72 6.12 -16.25
C ILE A 446 -3.92 7.04 -17.17
N ASN A 447 -4.50 7.38 -18.32
CA ASN A 447 -4.10 8.50 -19.16
C ASN A 447 -5.22 9.54 -19.24
N ILE A 448 -4.85 10.81 -19.07
CA ILE A 448 -5.70 11.99 -19.28
C ILE A 448 -4.98 12.99 -20.17
N THR A 449 -5.71 13.98 -20.71
CA THR A 449 -5.10 15.21 -21.26
C THR A 449 -5.63 16.43 -20.52
N GLY A 450 -4.90 17.54 -20.53
CA GLY A 450 -5.30 18.75 -19.78
C GLY A 450 -6.70 19.28 -20.11
N ASP A 451 -7.14 19.06 -21.35
CA ASP A 451 -8.44 19.41 -21.92
C ASP A 451 -9.47 18.26 -21.87
N ASN A 452 -9.08 17.06 -21.46
CA ASN A 452 -9.96 15.90 -21.31
C ASN A 452 -9.61 15.10 -20.04
N LEU A 453 -10.20 15.53 -18.93
CA LEU A 453 -10.00 14.95 -17.61
C LEU A 453 -11.03 13.85 -17.28
N TYR A 454 -12.16 13.75 -17.99
CA TYR A 454 -13.22 12.78 -17.70
C TYR A 454 -13.99 12.33 -18.96
N PRO A 455 -14.32 11.03 -19.09
CA PRO A 455 -13.89 9.92 -18.22
C PRO A 455 -12.40 9.59 -18.43
N PRO A 456 -11.68 9.12 -17.38
CA PRO A 456 -10.28 8.75 -17.54
C PRO A 456 -10.12 7.56 -18.49
N LYS A 457 -9.08 7.60 -19.33
CA LYS A 457 -8.71 6.45 -20.17
C LYS A 457 -7.82 5.51 -19.37
N ILE A 458 -8.33 4.33 -19.04
CA ILE A 458 -7.59 3.31 -18.30
C ILE A 458 -7.04 2.27 -19.29
N THR A 459 -5.77 1.91 -19.15
CA THR A 459 -5.11 0.85 -19.92
C THR A 459 -4.60 -0.21 -18.97
N SER A 460 -5.06 -1.45 -19.14
CA SER A 460 -4.55 -2.62 -18.40
C SER A 460 -3.41 -3.30 -19.15
N PHE A 461 -2.52 -3.97 -18.43
CA PHE A 461 -1.37 -4.71 -18.95
C PHE A 461 -1.06 -5.94 -18.10
N GLU A 462 -0.41 -6.93 -18.72
CA GLU A 462 -0.04 -8.20 -18.10
C GLU A 462 1.38 -8.16 -17.53
N ALA A 463 1.69 -9.11 -16.65
CA ALA A 463 3.02 -9.27 -16.07
C ALA A 463 4.03 -9.76 -17.10
N VAL A 464 5.30 -9.40 -16.90
CA VAL A 464 6.42 -9.88 -17.72
C VAL A 464 7.36 -10.79 -16.93
N PRO A 465 8.12 -11.66 -17.62
CA PRO A 465 9.13 -12.49 -16.96
C PRO A 465 10.18 -11.66 -16.21
N HIS A 466 10.60 -12.15 -15.05
CA HIS A 466 11.70 -11.60 -14.25
C HIS A 466 12.63 -12.74 -13.76
N PRO A 467 13.85 -12.42 -13.26
CA PRO A 467 14.73 -13.39 -12.63
C PRO A 467 14.06 -14.15 -11.50
N ARG A 468 14.50 -15.39 -11.25
CA ARG A 468 13.87 -16.32 -10.30
C ARG A 468 14.21 -16.02 -8.84
N ILE A 469 13.85 -14.82 -8.38
CA ILE A 469 13.90 -14.41 -6.98
C ILE A 469 12.45 -14.36 -6.50
N ARG A 470 12.12 -15.14 -5.47
CA ARG A 470 10.75 -15.22 -4.96
C ARG A 470 10.31 -13.89 -4.35
N PRO A 471 9.03 -13.53 -4.39
CA PRO A 471 8.47 -12.46 -3.57
C PRO A 471 8.78 -12.70 -2.09
N MET A 472 8.90 -11.62 -1.33
CA MET A 472 9.20 -11.63 0.11
C MET A 472 10.53 -12.34 0.46
N GLN A 473 11.47 -12.48 -0.50
CA GLN A 473 12.77 -13.11 -0.26
C GLN A 473 13.55 -12.48 0.91
N TYR A 474 13.35 -11.17 1.11
CA TYR A 474 13.98 -10.37 2.15
C TYR A 474 13.00 -10.00 3.29
N GLY A 475 11.76 -10.48 3.22
CA GLY A 475 10.71 -10.24 4.21
C GLY A 475 11.00 -10.91 5.55
N SER A 476 10.32 -10.44 6.59
CA SER A 476 10.42 -11.06 7.90
C SER A 476 9.82 -12.46 7.88
N SER A 477 10.53 -13.42 8.49
CA SER A 477 9.99 -14.76 8.74
C SER A 477 8.74 -14.75 9.64
N LEU A 478 8.50 -13.63 10.35
CA LEU A 478 7.29 -13.39 11.14
C LEU A 478 6.01 -13.38 10.28
N PHE A 479 6.09 -13.03 9.00
CA PHE A 479 4.92 -13.06 8.12
C PHE A 479 4.39 -14.49 7.91
N ASN A 480 5.28 -15.48 7.90
CA ASN A 480 4.91 -16.90 7.86
C ASN A 480 4.17 -17.36 9.15
N PHE A 481 4.14 -16.55 10.20
CA PHE A 481 3.35 -16.81 11.42
C PHE A 481 1.95 -16.17 11.39
N LEU A 482 1.71 -15.25 10.46
CA LEU A 482 0.40 -14.63 10.22
C LEU A 482 -0.44 -15.45 9.23
N SER A 483 0.22 -16.28 8.41
CA SER A 483 -0.40 -17.25 7.49
C SER A 483 -0.84 -18.53 8.18
#